data_AF-A0A495EUQ6-F1
#
_entry.id   AF-A0A495EUQ6-F1
#
_cell.length_a   1.000
_cell.length_b   1.000
_cell.length_c   1.000
_cell.angle_alpha   90.00
_cell.angle_beta   90.00
_cell.angle_gamma   90.00
#
_symmetry.space_group_name_H-M   'P 1'
#
loop_
_entity.id
_entity.type
_entity.pdbx_description
1 polymer ?
#
loop_
_entity_poly.entity_id
_entity_poly.type
_entity_poly.pdbx_seq_one_letter_code
_entity_poly.pdbx_strand_id
1 'polypeptide(L)'
;MSEVVAKAFLSYAHVDNEREDGRIRRLAELLRAEFEFLTGETIDIFVDSAEIRWGHDFRAQLDEALQNTTFFIPVLTPTYFLREECRKEMVQFVSSARSLGLQELLMSIRYTPVPDLREGSTDELKDIAARMQFEPWDDVRLLEETSSPYRTRIHRLATRLVELTRDLEARPVHLASNPKRASVDVIAKSAEAGEPPSAAQRLRPAPEEEEADDAPGFLELMADFQPVADEWTNTLTTLGPAVGEFGELFSASSKEMEKANKKPNAFAAKIVIARQLAKDAAAPLETIEHMSKEYSTSLLRMDPIIRAVLEVLAHQEEDAGNGDAVAGIRRLIDSSREAMATITEAADAAKANAGMSRDLRPLLRRFETALRNVVDGQDLIDGWEPLLEGAAKRLPSLEVAT
;
A
#
# COMPACT_ATOMS: atom_id res chain seq x y z
N MET A 1 -28.71 9.23 21.33
CA MET A 1 -27.78 8.47 20.48
C MET A 1 -26.63 9.42 20.22
N SER A 2 -25.42 9.05 20.62
CA SER A 2 -24.22 9.86 20.44
C SER A 2 -23.94 10.02 18.95
N GLU A 3 -23.51 11.20 18.52
CA GLU A 3 -23.20 11.51 17.12
C GLU A 3 -21.91 10.80 16.70
N VAL A 4 -21.91 10.19 15.50
CA VAL A 4 -20.71 9.56 14.93
C VAL A 4 -19.91 10.65 14.23
N VAL A 5 -18.71 10.94 14.73
CA VAL A 5 -17.83 12.01 14.20
C VAL A 5 -16.64 11.48 13.42
N ALA A 6 -16.32 10.20 13.59
CA ALA A 6 -15.24 9.55 12.88
C ALA A 6 -15.53 8.05 12.69
N LYS A 7 -14.77 7.45 11.78
CA LYS A 7 -14.74 6.02 11.52
C LYS A 7 -13.32 5.50 11.70
N ALA A 8 -13.17 4.25 12.06
CA ALA A 8 -11.89 3.57 12.06
C ALA A 8 -12.05 2.11 11.65
N PHE A 9 -11.03 1.53 11.05
CA PHE A 9 -10.98 0.10 10.81
C PHE A 9 -9.80 -0.53 11.51
N LEU A 10 -10.13 -1.53 12.32
CA LEU A 10 -9.16 -2.36 12.98
C LEU A 10 -8.80 -3.52 12.05
N SER A 11 -7.66 -3.42 11.36
CA SER A 11 -7.12 -4.53 10.55
C SER A 11 -6.32 -5.48 11.43
N TYR A 12 -6.65 -6.77 11.42
CA TYR A 12 -5.96 -7.78 12.23
C TYR A 12 -6.06 -9.17 11.61
N ALA A 13 -5.12 -10.05 11.95
CA ALA A 13 -5.22 -11.45 11.59
C ALA A 13 -6.29 -12.16 12.45
N HIS A 14 -7.38 -12.64 11.83
CA HIS A 14 -8.48 -13.30 12.57
C HIS A 14 -8.03 -14.44 13.48
N VAL A 15 -7.08 -15.25 13.02
CA VAL A 15 -6.52 -16.36 13.82
C VAL A 15 -5.82 -15.88 15.10
N ASP A 16 -5.26 -14.68 15.11
CA ASP A 16 -4.63 -14.14 16.33
C ASP A 16 -5.69 -13.66 17.32
N ASN A 17 -6.81 -13.12 16.82
CA ASN A 17 -7.95 -12.80 17.69
C ASN A 17 -8.54 -14.07 18.33
N GLU A 18 -8.66 -15.17 17.58
CA GLU A 18 -9.10 -16.46 18.13
C GLU A 18 -8.13 -16.99 19.20
N ARG A 19 -6.82 -16.92 18.94
CA ARG A 19 -5.78 -17.34 19.89
C ARG A 19 -5.76 -16.51 21.16
N GLU A 20 -6.14 -15.26 21.06
CA GLU A 20 -6.26 -14.33 22.18
C GLU A 20 -7.71 -14.27 22.69
N ASP A 21 -8.55 -15.29 22.47
CA ASP A 21 -9.92 -15.38 23.02
C ASP A 21 -10.79 -14.13 22.78
N GLY A 22 -10.73 -13.59 21.56
CA GLY A 22 -11.51 -12.43 21.14
C GLY A 22 -11.01 -11.07 21.63
N ARG A 23 -9.84 -11.00 22.28
CA ARG A 23 -9.31 -9.76 22.89
C ARG A 23 -9.02 -8.66 21.88
N ILE A 24 -8.60 -9.00 20.66
CA ILE A 24 -8.32 -8.00 19.62
C ILE A 24 -9.61 -7.32 19.17
N ARG A 25 -10.72 -8.06 19.06
CA ARG A 25 -12.03 -7.44 18.77
C ARG A 25 -12.55 -6.61 19.95
N ARG A 26 -12.35 -7.08 21.18
CA ARG A 26 -12.70 -6.29 22.39
C ARG A 26 -11.89 -5.00 22.50
N LEU A 27 -10.67 -4.95 21.97
CA LEU A 27 -9.88 -3.72 21.90
C LEU A 27 -10.64 -2.60 21.17
N ALA A 28 -11.32 -2.90 20.06
CA ALA A 28 -12.16 -1.92 19.35
C ALA A 28 -13.30 -1.39 20.23
N GLU A 29 -13.99 -2.28 20.93
CA GLU A 29 -15.09 -1.91 21.83
C GLU A 29 -14.62 -1.02 22.99
N LEU A 30 -13.47 -1.36 23.59
CA LEU A 30 -12.86 -0.57 24.65
C LEU A 30 -12.37 0.79 24.14
N LEU A 31 -11.80 0.83 22.94
CA LEU A 31 -11.33 2.06 22.31
C LEU A 31 -12.50 2.99 21.97
N ARG A 32 -13.59 2.46 21.42
CA ARG A 32 -14.83 3.20 21.17
C ARG A 32 -15.41 3.79 22.45
N ALA A 33 -15.54 2.97 23.49
CA ALA A 33 -16.09 3.39 24.77
C ALA A 33 -15.23 4.48 25.45
N GLU A 34 -13.90 4.35 25.38
CA GLU A 34 -13.00 5.35 25.93
C GLU A 34 -13.01 6.64 25.10
N PHE A 35 -13.07 6.55 23.76
CA PHE A 35 -13.24 7.73 22.91
C PHE A 35 -14.53 8.49 23.27
N GLU A 36 -15.66 7.78 23.37
CA GLU A 36 -16.95 8.37 23.76
C GLU A 36 -16.92 8.97 25.17
N PHE A 37 -16.19 8.35 26.09
CA PHE A 37 -15.97 8.90 27.42
C PHE A 37 -15.19 10.23 27.40
N LEU A 38 -14.24 10.39 26.48
CA LEU A 38 -13.39 11.59 26.36
C LEU A 38 -14.06 12.75 25.64
N THR A 39 -14.95 12.47 24.67
CA THR A 39 -15.52 13.50 23.79
C THR A 39 -17.01 13.74 24.01
N GLY A 40 -17.77 12.73 24.47
CA GLY A 40 -19.23 12.72 24.43
C GLY A 40 -19.82 12.38 23.05
N GLU A 41 -18.96 12.10 22.07
CA GLU A 41 -19.27 11.73 20.68
C GLU A 41 -18.73 10.32 20.42
N THR A 42 -19.25 9.60 19.43
CA THR A 42 -18.78 8.23 19.14
C THR A 42 -17.91 8.18 17.90
N ILE A 43 -17.01 7.20 17.89
CA ILE A 43 -16.31 6.73 16.70
C ILE A 43 -16.90 5.38 16.30
N ASP A 44 -17.09 5.15 15.00
CA ASP A 44 -17.52 3.84 14.50
C ASP A 44 -16.28 3.00 14.14
N ILE A 45 -16.09 1.85 14.81
CA ILE A 45 -14.89 1.00 14.62
C ILE A 45 -15.29 -0.34 14.01
N PHE A 46 -14.92 -0.53 12.75
CA PHE A 46 -15.17 -1.74 11.99
C PHE A 46 -14.06 -2.78 12.23
N VAL A 47 -14.45 -4.05 12.32
CA VAL A 47 -13.54 -5.19 12.61
C VAL A 47 -13.65 -6.34 11.60
N ASP A 48 -14.50 -6.19 10.58
CA ASP A 48 -14.72 -7.17 9.52
C ASP A 48 -14.50 -6.51 8.15
N SER A 49 -13.72 -7.16 7.29
CA SER A 49 -13.42 -6.68 5.94
C SER A 49 -14.60 -6.81 4.98
N ALA A 50 -15.59 -7.66 5.30
CA ALA A 50 -16.81 -7.79 4.50
C ALA A 50 -17.71 -6.55 4.61
N GLU A 51 -17.54 -5.73 5.65
CA GLU A 51 -18.34 -4.52 5.87
C GLU A 51 -17.82 -3.31 5.06
N ILE A 52 -16.59 -3.36 4.52
CA ILE A 52 -15.98 -2.23 3.81
C ILE A 52 -15.06 -2.71 2.66
N ARG A 53 -15.40 -2.38 1.40
CA ARG A 53 -14.48 -2.58 0.26
C ARG A 53 -13.50 -1.42 0.18
N TRP A 54 -12.54 -1.39 1.11
CA TRP A 54 -11.65 -0.26 1.42
C TRP A 54 -11.01 0.42 0.21
N GLY A 55 -10.52 -0.26 -0.82
CA GLY A 55 -9.79 0.41 -1.91
C GLY A 55 -10.61 1.45 -2.70
N HIS A 56 -11.83 1.12 -3.09
CA HIS A 56 -12.71 2.02 -3.86
C HIS A 56 -13.68 2.78 -2.95
N ASP A 57 -14.18 2.12 -1.90
CA ASP A 57 -15.09 2.75 -0.97
C ASP A 57 -14.38 3.78 -0.10
N PHE A 58 -13.10 3.65 0.27
CA PHE A 58 -12.44 4.66 1.12
C PHE A 58 -12.34 6.03 0.44
N ARG A 59 -12.03 6.11 -0.85
CA ARG A 59 -12.00 7.40 -1.57
C ARG A 59 -13.39 7.96 -1.80
N ALA A 60 -14.33 7.12 -2.25
CA ALA A 60 -15.73 7.54 -2.41
C ALA A 60 -16.35 7.96 -1.07
N GLN A 61 -16.03 7.23 0.00
CA GLN A 61 -16.41 7.56 1.37
C GLN A 61 -15.74 8.84 1.80
N LEU A 62 -14.46 9.10 1.51
CA LEU A 62 -13.80 10.35 1.89
C LEU A 62 -14.36 11.56 1.12
N ASP A 63 -14.73 11.39 -0.15
CA ASP A 63 -15.43 12.41 -0.94
C ASP A 63 -16.83 12.71 -0.39
N GLU A 64 -17.53 11.69 0.14
CA GLU A 64 -18.79 11.85 0.89
C GLU A 64 -18.55 12.29 2.36
N ALA A 65 -17.34 12.06 2.88
CA ALA A 65 -16.93 12.16 4.29
C ALA A 65 -15.86 13.22 4.53
N LEU A 66 -15.99 14.34 3.84
CA LEU A 66 -15.65 15.65 4.40
C LEU A 66 -16.43 15.96 5.71
N GLN A 67 -17.27 15.01 6.19
CA GLN A 67 -17.93 14.99 7.49
C GLN A 67 -17.51 13.84 8.41
N ASN A 68 -16.70 12.84 8.00
CA ASN A 68 -16.29 11.72 8.86
C ASN A 68 -14.88 11.20 8.50
N THR A 69 -13.87 11.62 9.25
CA THR A 69 -12.50 11.09 9.13
C THR A 69 -12.47 9.58 9.32
N THR A 70 -11.73 8.88 8.46
CA THR A 70 -11.60 7.41 8.53
C THR A 70 -10.16 6.98 8.83
N PHE A 71 -9.94 6.39 10.01
CA PHE A 71 -8.64 5.89 10.47
C PHE A 71 -8.40 4.41 10.09
N PHE A 72 -7.14 4.03 9.94
CA PHE A 72 -6.73 2.62 9.82
C PHE A 72 -5.83 2.23 10.99
N ILE A 73 -6.23 1.18 11.70
CA ILE A 73 -5.59 0.72 12.94
C ILE A 73 -5.11 -0.72 12.73
N PRO A 74 -3.90 -0.94 12.16
CA PRO A 74 -3.39 -2.28 11.98
C PRO A 74 -2.83 -2.83 13.29
N VAL A 75 -3.27 -4.03 13.66
CA VAL A 75 -2.78 -4.78 14.81
C VAL A 75 -1.64 -5.67 14.37
N LEU A 76 -0.43 -5.13 14.45
CA LEU A 76 0.79 -5.73 13.94
C LEU A 76 1.22 -6.93 14.80
N THR A 77 1.20 -8.11 14.17
CA THR A 77 1.72 -9.38 14.70
C THR A 77 2.56 -10.08 13.63
N PRO A 78 3.35 -11.13 13.97
CA PRO A 78 3.99 -11.95 12.96
C PRO A 78 3.00 -12.56 11.97
N THR A 79 1.80 -12.95 12.43
CA THR A 79 0.76 -13.50 11.55
C THR A 79 0.20 -12.44 10.61
N TYR A 80 0.02 -11.19 11.05
CA TYR A 80 -0.44 -10.07 10.21
C TYR A 80 0.38 -9.97 8.92
N PHE A 81 1.72 -9.91 9.05
CA PHE A 81 2.62 -9.80 7.90
C PHE A 81 2.75 -11.09 7.06
N LEU A 82 2.16 -12.19 7.50
CA LEU A 82 2.11 -13.46 6.76
C LEU A 82 0.76 -13.69 6.05
N ARG A 83 -0.27 -12.90 6.35
CA ARG A 83 -1.60 -13.02 5.75
C ARG A 83 -1.72 -12.05 4.58
N GLU A 84 -1.96 -12.58 3.39
CA GLU A 84 -2.14 -11.81 2.16
C GLU A 84 -3.22 -10.74 2.32
N GLU A 85 -4.40 -11.08 2.86
CA GLU A 85 -5.48 -10.11 3.09
C GLU A 85 -5.07 -8.91 3.98
N CYS A 86 -4.36 -9.15 5.09
CA CYS A 86 -3.90 -8.07 5.96
C CYS A 86 -2.86 -7.17 5.29
N ARG A 87 -2.00 -7.76 4.44
CA ARG A 87 -1.01 -7.03 3.65
C ARG A 87 -1.70 -6.17 2.60
N LYS A 88 -2.64 -6.76 1.85
CA LYS A 88 -3.50 -6.09 0.87
C LYS A 88 -4.21 -4.87 1.43
N GLU A 89 -4.90 -5.03 2.56
CA GLU A 89 -5.59 -3.93 3.24
C GLU A 89 -4.63 -2.77 3.57
N MET A 90 -3.44 -3.10 4.09
CA MET A 90 -2.43 -2.10 4.42
C MET A 90 -1.89 -1.37 3.18
N VAL A 91 -1.59 -2.09 2.08
CA VAL A 91 -1.12 -1.49 0.82
C VAL A 91 -2.14 -0.50 0.28
N GLN A 92 -3.41 -0.92 0.19
CA GLN A 92 -4.50 -0.09 -0.34
C GLN A 92 -4.70 1.18 0.50
N PHE A 93 -4.66 1.04 1.83
CA PHE A 93 -4.80 2.17 2.73
C PHE A 93 -3.62 3.14 2.61
N VAL A 94 -2.38 2.64 2.65
CA VAL A 94 -1.17 3.49 2.57
C VAL A 94 -1.13 4.26 1.26
N SER A 95 -1.47 3.61 0.15
CA SER A 95 -1.57 4.27 -1.16
C SER A 95 -2.62 5.39 -1.17
N SER A 96 -3.81 5.12 -0.62
CA SER A 96 -4.88 6.11 -0.53
C SER A 96 -4.51 7.28 0.38
N ALA A 97 -4.01 7.01 1.59
CA ALA A 97 -3.57 8.03 2.53
C ALA A 97 -2.48 8.92 1.93
N ARG A 98 -1.53 8.35 1.19
CA ARG A 98 -0.50 9.11 0.45
C ARG A 98 -1.09 10.03 -0.60
N SER A 99 -2.07 9.55 -1.38
CA SER A 99 -2.72 10.35 -2.43
C SER A 99 -3.45 11.59 -1.89
N LEU A 100 -3.79 11.57 -0.60
CA LEU A 100 -4.54 12.63 0.08
C LEU A 100 -3.66 13.48 0.98
N GLY A 101 -2.35 13.20 1.10
CA GLY A 101 -1.49 13.83 2.10
C GLY A 101 -1.81 13.44 3.55
N LEU A 102 -2.72 12.48 3.78
CA LEU A 102 -3.25 12.12 5.10
C LEU A 102 -2.57 10.89 5.71
N GLN A 103 -1.23 10.86 5.72
CA GLN A 103 -0.48 9.72 6.26
C GLN A 103 -0.66 9.51 7.77
N GLU A 104 -1.10 10.54 8.48
CA GLU A 104 -1.42 10.53 9.91
C GLU A 104 -2.67 9.70 10.27
N LEU A 105 -3.47 9.29 9.27
CA LEU A 105 -4.62 8.41 9.48
C LEU A 105 -4.25 6.98 9.86
N LEU A 106 -2.95 6.63 9.79
CA LEU A 106 -2.45 5.34 10.23
C LEU A 106 -2.11 5.34 11.73
N MET A 107 -2.82 4.52 12.50
CA MET A 107 -2.53 4.31 13.92
C MET A 107 -2.18 2.85 14.21
N SER A 108 -0.91 2.49 13.99
CA SER A 108 -0.47 1.11 14.16
C SER A 108 -0.35 0.70 15.63
N ILE A 109 -0.75 -0.53 15.96
CA ILE A 109 -0.57 -1.15 17.28
C ILE A 109 0.35 -2.35 17.12
N ARG A 110 1.52 -2.33 17.76
CA ARG A 110 2.40 -3.51 17.78
C ARG A 110 2.00 -4.43 18.92
N TYR A 111 1.15 -5.41 18.61
CA TYR A 111 0.57 -6.33 19.60
C TYR A 111 1.59 -7.26 20.26
N THR A 112 2.63 -7.65 19.52
CA THR A 112 3.74 -8.48 20.00
C THR A 112 4.99 -8.16 19.17
N PRO A 113 6.22 -8.45 19.64
CA PRO A 113 7.41 -8.23 18.83
C PRO A 113 7.32 -8.95 17.49
N VAL A 114 7.50 -8.20 16.40
CA VAL A 114 7.49 -8.70 15.02
C VAL A 114 8.94 -8.78 14.52
N PRO A 115 9.40 -9.96 14.04
CA PRO A 115 10.73 -10.08 13.46
C PRO A 115 10.95 -9.15 12.27
N ASP A 116 12.09 -8.44 12.29
CA ASP A 116 12.51 -7.49 11.26
C ASP A 116 11.55 -6.30 11.03
N LEU A 117 10.69 -5.97 12.00
CA LEU A 117 9.90 -4.73 11.97
C LEU A 117 10.79 -3.55 12.36
N ARG A 118 11.43 -2.94 11.36
CA ARG A 118 12.35 -1.80 11.48
C ARG A 118 12.42 -1.02 10.17
N GLU A 119 12.88 0.22 10.26
CA GLU A 119 13.21 0.99 9.07
C GLU A 119 14.28 0.28 8.23
N GLY A 120 14.12 0.31 6.91
CA GLY A 120 15.00 -0.40 5.98
C GLY A 120 14.87 -1.93 6.04
N SER A 121 13.73 -2.47 6.51
CA SER A 121 13.41 -3.89 6.27
C SER A 121 13.37 -4.18 4.78
N THR A 122 13.67 -5.44 4.41
CA THR A 122 13.46 -5.92 3.05
C THR A 122 11.99 -6.18 2.75
N ASP A 123 11.16 -6.37 3.78
CA ASP A 123 9.71 -6.43 3.65
C ASP A 123 9.16 -4.98 3.67
N GLU A 124 8.63 -4.52 2.54
CA GLU A 124 8.26 -3.11 2.36
C GLU A 124 7.18 -2.67 3.36
N LEU A 125 6.21 -3.53 3.68
CA LEU A 125 5.18 -3.21 4.65
C LEU A 125 5.73 -3.08 6.07
N LYS A 126 6.78 -3.82 6.42
CA LYS A 126 7.46 -3.64 7.71
C LYS A 126 8.27 -2.36 7.76
N ASP A 127 8.90 -1.96 6.66
CA ASP A 127 9.59 -0.66 6.57
C ASP A 127 8.57 0.49 6.76
N ILE A 128 7.47 0.45 6.00
CA ILE A 128 6.37 1.42 6.11
C ILE A 128 5.80 1.46 7.54
N ALA A 129 5.45 0.31 8.11
CA ALA A 129 4.91 0.22 9.47
C ALA A 129 5.88 0.77 10.53
N ALA A 130 7.19 0.60 10.34
CA ALA A 130 8.20 1.10 11.27
C ALA A 130 8.32 2.62 11.22
N ARG A 131 8.26 3.23 10.03
CA ARG A 131 8.35 4.69 9.85
C ARG A 131 7.15 5.44 10.42
N MET A 132 5.98 4.81 10.41
CA MET A 132 4.70 5.45 10.81
C MET A 132 4.44 5.47 12.32
N GLN A 133 5.42 5.06 13.15
CA GLN A 133 5.35 5.04 14.62
C GLN A 133 4.13 4.28 15.19
N PHE A 134 4.37 3.06 15.67
CA PHE A 134 3.34 2.23 16.32
C PHE A 134 3.28 2.41 17.84
N GLU A 135 2.11 2.17 18.43
CA GLU A 135 1.96 2.04 19.88
C GLU A 135 2.40 0.62 20.31
N PRO A 136 3.41 0.48 21.19
CA PRO A 136 3.81 -0.83 21.70
C PRO A 136 2.76 -1.37 22.66
N TRP A 137 2.30 -2.59 22.41
CA TRP A 137 1.27 -3.26 23.21
C TRP A 137 1.78 -4.58 23.83
N ASP A 138 3.03 -4.94 23.54
CA ASP A 138 3.62 -6.23 23.90
C ASP A 138 3.71 -6.48 25.41
N ASP A 139 3.85 -5.42 26.21
CA ASP A 139 3.90 -5.48 27.67
C ASP A 139 2.53 -5.59 28.32
N VAL A 140 1.50 -4.96 27.73
CA VAL A 140 0.13 -4.94 28.27
C VAL A 140 -0.75 -6.08 27.75
N ARG A 141 -0.39 -6.73 26.63
CA ARG A 141 -1.19 -7.82 26.06
C ARG A 141 -1.40 -8.99 27.02
N LEU A 142 -0.49 -9.21 27.96
CA LEU A 142 -0.58 -10.32 28.92
C LEU A 142 -1.28 -9.95 30.23
N LEU A 143 -1.67 -8.69 30.39
CA LEU A 143 -2.34 -8.19 31.58
C LEU A 143 -3.86 -8.34 31.47
N GLU A 144 -4.53 -8.33 32.61
CA GLU A 144 -5.99 -8.27 32.69
C GLU A 144 -6.52 -6.96 32.06
N GLU A 145 -7.60 -7.03 31.29
CA GLU A 145 -8.19 -5.88 30.58
C GLU A 145 -8.67 -4.77 31.55
N THR A 146 -9.02 -5.15 32.78
CA THR A 146 -9.45 -4.22 33.84
C THR A 146 -8.28 -3.59 34.60
N SER A 147 -7.04 -4.05 34.37
CA SER A 147 -5.87 -3.56 35.08
C SER A 147 -5.56 -2.10 34.71
N SER A 148 -4.97 -1.37 35.68
CA SER A 148 -4.58 0.02 35.44
C SER A 148 -3.66 0.19 34.22
N PRO A 149 -2.61 -0.63 34.00
CA PRO A 149 -1.73 -0.45 32.84
C PRO A 149 -2.44 -0.67 31.51
N TYR A 150 -3.34 -1.65 31.43
CA TYR A 150 -4.12 -1.91 30.21
C TYR A 150 -5.05 -0.73 29.89
N ARG A 151 -5.83 -0.28 30.89
CA ARG A 151 -6.73 0.87 30.75
C ARG A 151 -6.00 2.17 30.39
N THR A 152 -4.83 2.41 30.97
CA THR A 152 -3.97 3.55 30.59
C THR A 152 -3.55 3.49 29.13
N ARG A 153 -3.27 2.29 28.60
CA ARG A 153 -2.89 2.14 27.19
C ARG A 153 -4.07 2.37 26.24
N ILE A 154 -5.26 1.90 26.60
CA ILE A 154 -6.52 2.22 25.88
C ILE A 154 -6.75 3.74 25.86
N HIS A 155 -6.65 4.39 27.03
CA HIS A 155 -6.77 5.83 27.16
C HIS A 155 -5.81 6.57 26.22
N ARG A 156 -4.55 6.16 26.16
CA ARG A 156 -3.56 6.76 25.25
C ARG A 156 -3.95 6.64 23.78
N LEU A 157 -4.43 5.48 23.33
CA LEU A 157 -4.90 5.31 21.95
C LEU A 157 -6.12 6.20 21.67
N ALA A 158 -7.08 6.23 22.61
CA ALA A 158 -8.28 7.06 22.48
C ALA A 158 -7.92 8.55 22.42
N THR A 159 -7.04 9.03 23.31
CA THR A 159 -6.54 10.42 23.27
C THR A 159 -5.89 10.75 21.93
N ARG A 160 -5.06 9.86 21.39
CA ARG A 160 -4.45 10.06 20.07
C ARG A 160 -5.49 10.14 18.95
N LEU A 161 -6.55 9.32 19.00
CA LEU A 161 -7.65 9.41 18.03
C LEU A 161 -8.38 10.75 18.15
N VAL A 162 -8.66 11.21 19.38
CA VAL A 162 -9.31 12.51 19.64
C VAL A 162 -8.48 13.66 19.09
N GLU A 163 -7.16 13.63 19.30
CA GLU A 163 -6.22 14.62 18.77
C GLU A 163 -6.26 14.64 17.24
N LEU A 164 -6.11 13.48 16.59
CA LEU A 164 -6.13 13.39 15.14
C LEU A 164 -7.47 13.81 14.53
N THR A 165 -8.61 13.43 15.14
CA THR A 165 -9.93 13.85 14.66
C THR A 165 -10.05 15.37 14.70
N ARG A 166 -9.65 16.01 15.81
CA ARG A 166 -9.69 17.47 15.93
C ARG A 166 -8.74 18.18 14.96
N ASP A 167 -7.53 17.67 14.80
CA ASP A 167 -6.55 18.25 13.89
C ASP A 167 -7.05 18.20 12.44
N LEU A 168 -7.73 17.11 12.06
CA LEU A 168 -8.32 16.94 10.74
C LEU A 168 -9.57 17.81 10.52
N GLU A 169 -10.42 17.98 11.52
CA GLU A 169 -11.56 18.91 11.48
C GLU A 169 -11.11 20.38 11.38
N ALA A 170 -9.98 20.72 12.01
CA ALA A 170 -9.44 22.07 12.02
C ALA A 170 -8.72 22.46 10.71
N ARG A 171 -8.36 21.48 9.86
CA ARG A 171 -7.74 21.75 8.55
C ARG A 171 -8.77 22.38 7.61
N PRO A 172 -8.54 23.59 7.07
CA PRO A 172 -9.43 24.19 6.10
C PRO A 172 -9.54 23.27 4.88
N VAL A 173 -10.77 22.87 4.56
CA VAL A 173 -11.07 21.97 3.44
C VAL A 173 -10.73 22.65 2.11
N HIS A 174 -9.51 22.41 1.64
CA HIS A 174 -9.16 22.47 0.21
C HIS A 174 -8.86 21.09 -0.37
N LEU A 175 -9.14 20.02 0.38
CA LEU A 175 -9.11 18.65 -0.11
C LEU A 175 -10.22 18.48 -1.16
N ALA A 176 -9.81 18.19 -2.40
CA ALA A 176 -10.61 18.20 -3.61
C ALA A 176 -11.05 19.61 -4.07
N SER A 177 -10.12 20.36 -4.66
CA SER A 177 -10.49 21.07 -5.89
C SER A 177 -11.01 20.03 -6.87
N ASN A 178 -12.32 19.83 -6.87
CA ASN A 178 -13.06 19.05 -7.83
C ASN A 178 -12.48 19.37 -9.23
N PRO A 179 -11.91 18.41 -9.98
CA PRO A 179 -11.36 18.67 -11.31
C PRO A 179 -12.44 19.23 -12.27
N LYS A 180 -13.72 19.16 -11.88
CA LYS A 180 -14.85 19.88 -12.51
C LYS A 180 -14.63 21.38 -12.75
N ARG A 181 -13.65 22.04 -12.13
CA ARG A 181 -13.35 23.47 -12.40
C ARG A 181 -11.97 23.77 -12.98
N ALA A 182 -11.07 22.79 -13.10
CA ALA A 182 -9.84 22.97 -13.87
C ALA A 182 -10.08 22.84 -15.40
N SER A 183 -11.33 22.96 -15.82
CA SER A 183 -11.73 23.00 -17.22
C SER A 183 -11.41 24.39 -17.81
N VAL A 184 -10.38 24.41 -18.66
CA VAL A 184 -10.33 25.08 -19.98
C VAL A 184 -9.58 26.42 -20.17
N ASP A 185 -9.25 27.25 -19.18
CA ASP A 185 -8.76 28.61 -19.55
C ASP A 185 -7.23 28.86 -19.59
N VAL A 186 -6.35 27.98 -19.08
CA VAL A 186 -4.91 28.32 -18.94
C VAL A 186 -4.03 27.87 -20.12
N ILE A 187 -4.43 26.86 -20.91
CA ILE A 187 -3.59 26.35 -22.02
C ILE A 187 -3.95 26.99 -23.37
N ALA A 188 -5.10 27.70 -23.47
CA ALA A 188 -5.58 28.29 -24.72
C ALA A 188 -5.47 29.83 -24.76
N LYS A 189 -4.30 30.41 -24.42
CA LYS A 189 -3.96 31.80 -24.82
C LYS A 189 -2.47 32.15 -24.65
N SER A 190 -1.60 31.36 -25.26
CA SER A 190 -0.22 31.78 -25.57
C SER A 190 -0.05 31.97 -27.07
N ALA A 191 -0.85 32.85 -27.66
CA ALA A 191 -0.61 33.44 -28.98
C ALA A 191 -1.59 34.60 -29.19
N GLU A 192 -1.22 35.80 -28.75
CA GLU A 192 -1.41 37.06 -29.49
C GLU A 192 -0.85 38.23 -28.67
N ALA A 193 0.15 38.90 -29.24
CA ALA A 193 0.71 40.13 -28.72
C ALA A 193 -0.25 41.30 -28.99
N GLY A 194 -0.51 42.14 -27.98
CA GLY A 194 -1.28 43.38 -28.16
C GLY A 194 -1.49 44.18 -26.86
N GLU A 195 -0.67 45.22 -26.71
CA GLU A 195 -0.80 46.45 -25.89
C GLU A 195 -1.06 46.42 -24.36
N PRO A 196 -0.40 47.30 -23.57
CA PRO A 196 -0.54 47.35 -22.12
C PRO A 196 -1.69 48.30 -21.69
N PRO A 197 -2.51 47.97 -20.67
CA PRO A 197 -3.35 48.96 -20.03
C PRO A 197 -2.67 49.64 -18.84
N SER A 198 -2.84 50.95 -18.86
CA SER A 198 -2.53 52.00 -17.88
C SER A 198 -2.82 51.67 -16.41
N ALA A 199 -1.97 52.25 -15.56
CA ALA A 199 -2.10 52.36 -14.12
C ALA A 199 -3.47 52.93 -13.66
N ALA A 200 -4.06 52.26 -12.67
CA ALA A 200 -4.67 52.83 -11.45
C ALA A 200 -5.75 51.90 -10.90
N GLN A 201 -5.40 50.94 -10.05
CA GLN A 201 -6.35 50.39 -9.06
C GLN A 201 -5.62 49.93 -7.80
N ARG A 202 -6.20 50.34 -6.68
CA ARG A 202 -5.58 50.46 -5.36
C ARG A 202 -5.27 49.08 -4.78
N LEU A 203 -4.06 48.92 -4.25
CA LEU A 203 -3.67 47.79 -3.42
C LEU A 203 -4.67 47.63 -2.26
N ARG A 204 -5.39 46.51 -2.26
CA ARG A 204 -5.92 45.91 -1.03
C ARG A 204 -4.81 45.03 -0.44
N PRO A 205 -4.65 44.96 0.89
CA PRO A 205 -3.63 44.10 1.48
C PRO A 205 -3.93 42.65 1.10
N ALA A 206 -2.89 41.92 0.69
CA ALA A 206 -2.96 40.50 0.39
C ALA A 206 -3.47 39.74 1.64
N PRO A 207 -4.32 38.71 1.49
CA PRO A 207 -4.57 37.78 2.58
C PRO A 207 -3.26 37.10 2.94
N GLU A 208 -3.09 36.85 4.23
CA GLU A 208 -1.99 36.09 4.82
C GLU A 208 -1.82 34.76 4.06
N GLU A 209 -0.57 34.33 3.85
CA GLU A 209 -0.23 33.08 3.18
C GLU A 209 -0.89 31.90 3.93
N GLU A 210 -2.01 31.43 3.38
CA GLU A 210 -2.73 30.23 3.81
C GLU A 210 -1.79 29.03 3.68
N GLU A 211 -1.58 28.27 4.76
CA GLU A 211 -0.80 27.02 4.73
C GLU A 211 -1.38 26.11 3.64
N ALA A 212 -0.59 25.88 2.60
CA ALA A 212 -0.99 25.12 1.43
C ALA A 212 -1.27 23.66 1.79
N ASP A 213 -2.29 23.09 1.16
CA ASP A 213 -2.58 21.66 1.17
C ASP A 213 -1.30 20.85 0.86
N ASP A 214 -0.89 19.98 1.79
CA ASP A 214 0.30 19.12 1.63
C ASP A 214 0.07 18.00 0.59
N ALA A 215 -1.16 17.82 0.09
CA ALA A 215 -1.48 16.85 -0.96
C ALA A 215 -0.98 17.33 -2.35
N PRO A 216 -0.37 16.45 -3.17
CA PRO A 216 0.09 16.82 -4.50
C PRO A 216 -1.09 17.09 -5.44
N GLY A 217 -1.07 18.25 -6.11
CA GLY A 217 -2.02 18.56 -7.17
C GLY A 217 -1.76 17.77 -8.46
N PHE A 218 -2.67 17.92 -9.44
CA PHE A 218 -2.55 17.19 -10.72
C PHE A 218 -1.24 17.51 -11.47
N LEU A 219 -0.79 18.77 -11.44
CA LEU A 219 0.43 19.16 -12.16
C LEU A 219 1.69 18.56 -11.51
N GLU A 220 1.72 18.48 -10.18
CA GLU A 220 2.77 17.83 -9.40
C GLU A 220 2.81 16.33 -9.69
N LEU A 221 1.64 15.66 -9.70
CA LEU A 221 1.52 14.25 -10.05
C LEU A 221 1.99 13.98 -11.50
N MET A 222 1.68 14.87 -12.45
CA MET A 222 2.14 14.72 -13.84
C MET A 222 3.64 14.99 -13.99
N ALA A 223 4.19 15.91 -13.20
CA ALA A 223 5.64 16.15 -13.17
C ALA A 223 6.41 14.91 -12.69
N ASP A 224 5.83 14.18 -11.72
CA ASP A 224 6.41 12.95 -11.17
C ASP A 224 6.18 11.70 -12.04
N PHE A 225 5.24 11.74 -13.00
CA PHE A 225 4.89 10.57 -13.80
C PHE A 225 6.10 9.96 -14.53
N GLN A 226 6.82 10.76 -15.32
CA GLN A 226 7.92 10.25 -16.14
C GLN A 226 9.07 9.68 -15.28
N PRO A 227 9.57 10.38 -14.25
CA PRO A 227 10.58 9.81 -13.34
C PRO A 227 10.16 8.49 -12.70
N VAL A 228 8.93 8.41 -12.16
CA VAL A 228 8.44 7.20 -11.49
C VAL A 228 8.22 6.06 -12.51
N ALA A 229 7.78 6.37 -13.72
CA ALA A 229 7.62 5.38 -14.79
C ALA A 229 8.96 4.80 -15.23
N ASP A 230 10.00 5.63 -15.34
CA ASP A 230 11.35 5.20 -15.69
C ASP A 230 11.94 4.31 -14.56
N GLU A 231 11.81 4.71 -13.29
CA GLU A 231 12.20 3.90 -12.13
C GLU A 231 11.51 2.54 -12.11
N TRP A 232 10.19 2.53 -12.32
CA TRP A 232 9.38 1.32 -12.32
C TRP A 232 9.73 0.38 -13.50
N THR A 233 9.94 0.94 -14.69
CA THR A 233 10.36 0.17 -15.88
C THR A 233 11.76 -0.42 -15.71
N ASN A 234 12.70 0.35 -15.17
CA ASN A 234 14.06 -0.13 -14.85
C ASN A 234 14.01 -1.28 -13.84
N THR A 235 13.11 -1.19 -12.87
CA THR A 235 12.91 -2.24 -11.89
C THR A 235 12.41 -3.53 -12.54
N LEU A 236 11.38 -3.45 -13.39
CA LEU A 236 10.82 -4.61 -14.10
C LEU A 236 11.85 -5.28 -15.03
N THR A 237 12.62 -4.48 -15.77
CA THR A 237 13.64 -4.98 -16.70
C THR A 237 14.86 -5.60 -16.00
N THR A 238 15.11 -5.26 -14.74
CA THR A 238 16.19 -5.84 -13.93
C THR A 238 15.71 -7.04 -13.11
N LEU A 239 14.51 -6.98 -12.55
CA LEU A 239 13.96 -8.01 -11.66
C LEU A 239 13.74 -9.34 -12.39
N GLY A 240 13.14 -9.30 -13.59
CA GLY A 240 12.84 -10.50 -14.39
C GLY A 240 14.07 -11.38 -14.64
N PRO A 241 15.16 -10.84 -15.22
CA PRO A 241 16.41 -11.57 -15.41
C PRO A 241 17.01 -12.12 -14.11
N ALA A 242 16.97 -11.36 -13.01
CA ALA A 242 17.51 -11.80 -11.73
C ALA A 242 16.72 -12.98 -11.14
N VAL A 243 15.39 -12.95 -11.22
CA VAL A 243 14.52 -14.09 -10.86
C VAL A 243 14.79 -15.30 -11.75
N GLY A 244 14.99 -15.07 -13.05
CA GLY A 244 15.36 -16.11 -14.01
C GLY A 244 16.69 -16.79 -13.66
N GLU A 245 17.75 -16.01 -13.42
CA GLU A 245 19.07 -16.51 -13.01
C GLU A 245 18.98 -17.32 -11.71
N PHE A 246 18.24 -16.80 -10.71
CA PHE A 246 18.01 -17.51 -9.46
C PHE A 246 17.32 -18.86 -9.71
N GLY A 247 16.28 -18.90 -10.54
CA GLY A 247 15.59 -20.13 -10.92
C GLY A 247 16.48 -21.15 -11.66
N GLU A 248 17.35 -20.68 -12.56
CA GLU A 248 18.29 -21.52 -13.29
C GLU A 248 19.30 -22.21 -12.36
N LEU A 249 19.83 -21.51 -11.36
CA LEU A 249 20.73 -22.08 -10.35
C LEU A 249 20.07 -23.22 -9.55
N PHE A 250 18.80 -23.04 -9.18
CA PHE A 250 18.01 -24.06 -8.50
C PHE A 250 17.72 -25.27 -9.40
N SER A 251 17.37 -25.04 -10.67
CA SER A 251 17.15 -26.09 -11.65
C SER A 251 18.42 -26.92 -11.89
N ALA A 252 19.56 -26.26 -12.08
CA ALA A 252 20.86 -26.91 -12.25
C ALA A 252 21.25 -27.72 -11.02
N SER A 253 21.10 -27.14 -9.82
CA SER A 253 21.42 -27.82 -8.57
C SER A 253 20.51 -29.02 -8.31
N SER A 254 19.23 -28.94 -8.66
CA SER A 254 18.29 -30.05 -8.55
C SER A 254 18.72 -31.24 -9.41
N LYS A 255 19.14 -31.00 -10.66
CA LYS A 255 19.70 -32.05 -11.54
C LYS A 255 20.96 -32.68 -10.95
N GLU A 256 21.84 -31.89 -10.33
CA GLU A 256 23.04 -32.43 -9.65
C GLU A 256 22.68 -33.26 -8.41
N MET A 257 21.69 -32.83 -7.62
CA MET A 257 21.18 -33.60 -6.49
C MET A 257 20.55 -34.92 -6.93
N GLU A 258 19.85 -34.95 -8.07
CA GLU A 258 19.31 -36.19 -8.65
C GLU A 258 20.41 -37.15 -9.08
N LYS A 259 21.46 -36.65 -9.76
CA LYS A 259 22.64 -37.48 -10.11
C LYS A 259 23.29 -38.07 -8.87
N ALA A 260 23.33 -37.31 -7.76
CA ALA A 260 23.90 -37.77 -6.50
C ALA A 260 23.11 -38.91 -5.83
N ASN A 261 21.82 -39.12 -6.16
CA ASN A 261 21.01 -40.23 -5.61
C ASN A 261 21.62 -41.62 -5.87
N LYS A 262 22.42 -41.76 -6.92
CA LYS A 262 23.06 -43.03 -7.29
C LYS A 262 24.31 -43.37 -6.46
N LYS A 263 24.73 -42.47 -5.55
CA LYS A 263 25.96 -42.63 -4.74
C LYS A 263 25.63 -43.16 -3.33
N PRO A 264 26.51 -43.97 -2.70
CA PRO A 264 26.30 -44.49 -1.33
C PRO A 264 26.14 -43.39 -0.27
N ASN A 265 26.71 -42.21 -0.51
CA ASN A 265 26.67 -41.03 0.36
C ASN A 265 25.78 -39.90 -0.21
N ALA A 266 24.70 -40.26 -0.91
CA ALA A 266 23.82 -39.33 -1.63
C ALA A 266 23.42 -38.08 -0.82
N PHE A 267 22.96 -38.25 0.42
CA PHE A 267 22.52 -37.12 1.25
C PHE A 267 23.66 -36.19 1.67
N ALA A 268 24.85 -36.73 1.97
CA ALA A 268 26.02 -35.90 2.25
C ALA A 268 26.41 -35.06 1.02
N ALA A 269 26.37 -35.66 -0.17
CA ALA A 269 26.60 -34.94 -1.42
C ALA A 269 25.54 -33.84 -1.68
N LYS A 270 24.26 -34.11 -1.41
CA LYS A 270 23.19 -33.11 -1.52
C LYS A 270 23.36 -31.93 -0.57
N ILE A 271 23.88 -32.14 0.64
CA ILE A 271 24.19 -31.03 1.56
C ILE A 271 25.29 -30.14 0.99
N VAL A 272 26.33 -30.72 0.39
CA VAL A 272 27.40 -29.95 -0.27
C VAL A 272 26.84 -29.15 -1.44
N ILE A 273 26.00 -29.76 -2.28
CA ILE A 273 25.33 -29.07 -3.40
C ILE A 273 24.43 -27.94 -2.89
N ALA A 274 23.62 -28.18 -1.85
CA ALA A 274 22.75 -27.18 -1.26
C ALA A 274 23.52 -25.99 -0.69
N ARG A 275 24.67 -26.23 -0.05
CA ARG A 275 25.55 -25.16 0.44
C ARG A 275 26.17 -24.36 -0.70
N GLN A 276 26.57 -25.02 -1.78
CA GLN A 276 27.12 -24.35 -2.95
C GLN A 276 26.05 -23.50 -3.65
N LEU A 277 24.85 -24.05 -3.85
CA LEU A 277 23.69 -23.30 -4.34
C LEU A 277 23.40 -22.06 -3.48
N ALA A 278 23.41 -22.19 -2.16
CA ALA A 278 23.18 -21.05 -1.26
C ALA A 278 24.21 -19.93 -1.45
N LYS A 279 25.46 -20.28 -1.77
CA LYS A 279 26.52 -19.32 -2.04
C LYS A 279 26.35 -18.67 -3.42
N ASP A 280 26.07 -19.46 -4.45
CA ASP A 280 25.97 -18.98 -5.83
C ASP A 280 24.72 -18.13 -6.05
N ALA A 281 23.62 -18.48 -5.36
CA ALA A 281 22.36 -17.74 -5.44
C ALA A 281 22.31 -16.48 -4.57
N ALA A 282 23.36 -16.16 -3.80
CA ALA A 282 23.36 -15.01 -2.89
C ALA A 282 23.31 -13.67 -3.64
N ALA A 283 24.14 -13.50 -4.68
CA ALA A 283 24.18 -12.28 -5.47
C ALA A 283 22.88 -12.01 -6.26
N PRO A 284 22.30 -12.96 -7.02
CA PRO A 284 21.03 -12.70 -7.68
C PRO A 284 19.91 -12.45 -6.68
N LEU A 285 19.93 -13.10 -5.50
CA LEU A 285 18.98 -12.82 -4.43
C LEU A 285 19.07 -11.39 -3.90
N GLU A 286 20.26 -10.85 -3.69
CA GLU A 286 20.43 -9.45 -3.24
C GLU A 286 19.85 -8.46 -4.27
N THR A 287 20.04 -8.74 -5.57
CA THR A 287 19.40 -7.96 -6.65
C THR A 287 17.87 -8.08 -6.58
N ILE A 288 17.33 -9.28 -6.40
CA ILE A 288 15.88 -9.51 -6.28
C ILE A 288 15.31 -8.78 -5.07
N GLU A 289 15.98 -8.82 -3.91
CA GLU A 289 15.55 -8.11 -2.70
C GLU A 289 15.50 -6.61 -2.93
N HIS A 290 16.55 -6.02 -3.50
CA HIS A 290 16.59 -4.59 -3.80
C HIS A 290 15.50 -4.21 -4.81
N MET A 291 15.44 -4.89 -5.96
CA MET A 291 14.48 -4.56 -7.03
C MET A 291 13.03 -4.79 -6.61
N SER A 292 12.73 -5.85 -5.85
CA SER A 292 11.36 -6.08 -5.36
C SER A 292 10.87 -4.97 -4.42
N LYS A 293 11.78 -4.41 -3.62
CA LYS A 293 11.48 -3.27 -2.75
C LYS A 293 11.28 -1.99 -3.55
N GLU A 294 12.17 -1.70 -4.50
CA GLU A 294 12.02 -0.55 -5.41
C GLU A 294 10.72 -0.64 -6.21
N TYR A 295 10.32 -1.85 -6.63
CA TYR A 295 9.07 -2.08 -7.35
C TYR A 295 7.86 -1.65 -6.50
N SER A 296 7.78 -2.14 -5.27
CA SER A 296 6.68 -1.83 -4.35
C SER A 296 6.65 -0.34 -4.00
N THR A 297 7.82 0.24 -3.71
CA THR A 297 7.98 1.67 -3.38
C THR A 297 7.54 2.57 -4.54
N SER A 298 7.98 2.27 -5.76
CA SER A 298 7.65 3.02 -6.97
C SER A 298 6.16 2.87 -7.32
N LEU A 299 5.59 1.68 -7.16
CA LEU A 299 4.18 1.44 -7.44
C LEU A 299 3.25 2.19 -6.46
N LEU A 300 3.63 2.30 -5.18
CA LEU A 300 2.91 3.15 -4.21
C LEU A 300 2.91 4.64 -4.58
N ARG A 301 3.93 5.10 -5.32
CA ARG A 301 3.99 6.48 -5.87
C ARG A 301 3.26 6.60 -7.21
N MET A 302 3.27 5.53 -8.01
CA MET A 302 2.61 5.50 -9.32
C MET A 302 1.08 5.43 -9.22
N ASP A 303 0.55 4.68 -8.25
CA ASP A 303 -0.90 4.51 -8.07
C ASP A 303 -1.69 5.84 -8.06
N PRO A 304 -1.36 6.86 -7.24
CA PRO A 304 -2.10 8.12 -7.26
C PRO A 304 -2.04 8.82 -8.63
N ILE A 305 -0.90 8.72 -9.32
CA ILE A 305 -0.71 9.33 -10.63
C ILE A 305 -1.62 8.68 -11.67
N ILE A 306 -1.62 7.35 -11.75
CA ILE A 306 -2.47 6.59 -12.70
C ILE A 306 -3.94 6.86 -12.42
N ARG A 307 -4.35 6.87 -11.15
CA ARG A 307 -5.75 7.15 -10.81
C ARG A 307 -6.17 8.56 -11.21
N ALA A 308 -5.33 9.57 -10.97
CA ALA A 308 -5.58 10.93 -11.42
C ALA A 308 -5.71 11.02 -12.95
N VAL A 309 -4.84 10.32 -13.70
CA VAL A 309 -4.95 10.21 -15.17
C VAL A 309 -6.28 9.58 -15.59
N LEU A 310 -6.66 8.44 -14.99
CA LEU A 310 -7.92 7.76 -15.29
C LEU A 310 -9.14 8.63 -14.97
N GLU A 311 -9.08 9.41 -13.90
CA GLU A 311 -10.13 10.35 -13.53
C GLU A 311 -10.27 11.49 -14.55
N VAL A 312 -9.15 12.08 -15.01
CA VAL A 312 -9.17 13.09 -16.07
C VAL A 312 -9.73 12.51 -17.37
N LEU A 313 -9.25 11.32 -17.77
CA LEU A 313 -9.74 10.63 -18.97
C LEU A 313 -11.25 10.37 -18.92
N ALA A 314 -11.79 10.04 -17.75
CA ALA A 314 -13.24 9.83 -17.56
C ALA A 314 -14.10 11.10 -17.70
N HIS A 315 -13.49 12.28 -17.82
CA HIS A 315 -14.16 13.58 -17.92
C HIS A 315 -13.81 14.37 -19.19
N GLN A 316 -12.96 13.86 -20.08
CA GLN A 316 -12.64 14.49 -21.36
C GLN A 316 -13.59 14.06 -22.48
N GLU A 317 -13.80 14.94 -23.47
CA GLU A 317 -14.46 14.58 -24.73
C GLU A 317 -13.57 13.63 -25.56
N GLU A 318 -14.21 12.86 -26.44
CA GLU A 318 -13.60 11.76 -27.18
C GLU A 318 -12.52 12.27 -28.17
N ASP A 319 -11.26 11.86 -27.97
CA ASP A 319 -10.14 12.05 -28.89
C ASP A 319 -9.36 10.73 -29.07
N ALA A 320 -8.76 10.53 -30.24
CA ALA A 320 -8.08 9.30 -30.63
C ALA A 320 -6.93 8.90 -29.67
N GLY A 321 -6.28 9.87 -29.03
CA GLY A 321 -5.21 9.61 -28.04
C GLY A 321 -5.68 8.96 -26.74
N ASN A 322 -6.95 9.14 -26.36
CA ASN A 322 -7.53 8.52 -25.16
C ASN A 322 -7.76 7.01 -25.37
N GLY A 323 -7.99 6.65 -26.64
CA GLY A 323 -7.95 5.31 -27.21
C GLY A 323 -6.81 4.43 -26.71
N ASP A 324 -5.62 4.84 -27.14
CA ASP A 324 -4.38 4.10 -26.97
C ASP A 324 -3.94 4.05 -25.51
N ALA A 325 -4.20 5.11 -24.73
CA ALA A 325 -3.88 5.17 -23.31
C ALA A 325 -4.66 4.12 -22.51
N VAL A 326 -5.97 4.01 -22.73
CA VAL A 326 -6.83 3.04 -22.04
C VAL A 326 -6.48 1.61 -22.44
N ALA A 327 -6.25 1.35 -23.73
CA ALA A 327 -5.81 0.05 -24.21
C ALA A 327 -4.40 -0.33 -23.68
N GLY A 328 -3.52 0.65 -23.49
CA GLY A 328 -2.22 0.48 -22.85
C GLY A 328 -2.35 0.03 -21.39
N ILE A 329 -3.16 0.72 -20.59
CA ILE A 329 -3.39 0.39 -19.18
C ILE A 329 -4.07 -0.98 -19.04
N ARG A 330 -5.06 -1.32 -19.89
CA ARG A 330 -5.69 -2.64 -19.88
C ARG A 330 -4.68 -3.77 -20.13
N ARG A 331 -3.85 -3.64 -21.17
CA ARG A 331 -2.78 -4.62 -21.46
C ARG A 331 -1.78 -4.75 -20.33
N LEU A 332 -1.48 -3.64 -19.65
CA LEU A 332 -0.60 -3.66 -18.48
C LEU A 332 -1.24 -4.45 -17.33
N ILE A 333 -2.52 -4.21 -17.01
CA ILE A 333 -3.26 -4.96 -15.98
C ILE A 333 -3.24 -6.46 -16.31
N ASP A 334 -3.60 -6.84 -17.53
CA ASP A 334 -3.65 -8.25 -17.93
C ASP A 334 -2.27 -8.92 -17.87
N SER A 335 -1.24 -8.26 -18.39
CA SER A 335 0.16 -8.74 -18.34
C SER A 335 0.67 -8.88 -16.90
N SER A 336 0.30 -7.93 -16.03
CA SER A 336 0.69 -7.99 -14.62
C SER A 336 0.10 -9.21 -13.91
N ARG A 337 -1.18 -9.55 -14.16
CA ARG A 337 -1.84 -10.72 -13.57
C ARG A 337 -1.15 -12.03 -13.96
N GLU A 338 -0.79 -12.19 -15.23
CA GLU A 338 -0.07 -13.36 -15.72
C GLU A 338 1.32 -13.47 -15.07
N ALA A 339 2.06 -12.36 -14.98
CA ALA A 339 3.35 -12.32 -14.32
C ALA A 339 3.25 -12.65 -12.82
N MET A 340 2.23 -12.13 -12.13
CA MET A 340 2.04 -12.35 -10.70
C MET A 340 1.69 -13.79 -10.34
N ALA A 341 0.97 -14.50 -11.20
CA ALA A 341 0.72 -15.93 -11.01
C ALA A 341 2.06 -16.70 -10.92
N THR A 342 2.98 -16.42 -11.83
CA THR A 342 4.31 -17.05 -11.86
C THR A 342 5.14 -16.70 -10.62
N ILE A 343 5.11 -15.43 -10.19
CA ILE A 343 5.84 -14.97 -9.00
C ILE A 343 5.27 -15.59 -7.72
N THR A 344 3.95 -15.72 -7.62
CA THR A 344 3.27 -16.34 -6.49
C THR A 344 3.65 -17.82 -6.38
N GLU A 345 3.62 -18.56 -7.49
CA GLU A 345 4.07 -19.95 -7.52
C GLU A 345 5.53 -20.12 -7.06
N ALA A 346 6.42 -19.21 -7.49
CA ALA A 346 7.82 -19.23 -7.07
C ALA A 346 7.98 -18.94 -5.57
N ALA A 347 7.22 -18.00 -5.02
CA ALA A 347 7.21 -17.69 -3.59
C ALA A 347 6.71 -18.88 -2.75
N ASP A 348 5.62 -19.52 -3.19
CA ASP A 348 5.06 -20.71 -2.54
C ASP A 348 6.02 -21.91 -2.61
N ALA A 349 6.66 -22.12 -3.76
CA ALA A 349 7.69 -23.15 -3.91
C ALA A 349 8.86 -22.90 -2.96
N ALA A 350 9.32 -21.66 -2.81
CA ALA A 350 10.39 -21.32 -1.88
C ALA A 350 10.00 -21.61 -0.42
N LYS A 351 8.78 -21.21 -0.03
CA LYS A 351 8.21 -21.46 1.30
C LYS A 351 8.11 -22.96 1.61
N ALA A 352 7.57 -23.75 0.68
CA ALA A 352 7.42 -25.19 0.83
C ALA A 352 8.77 -25.92 0.97
N ASN A 353 9.79 -25.43 0.27
CA ASN A 353 11.11 -26.07 0.24
C ASN A 353 12.10 -25.54 1.30
N ALA A 354 11.77 -24.46 2.02
CA ALA A 354 12.62 -23.89 3.09
C ALA A 354 12.93 -24.88 4.24
N GLY A 355 12.13 -25.93 4.39
CA GLY A 355 12.34 -26.99 5.37
C GLY A 355 13.44 -28.00 4.99
N MET A 356 13.75 -28.15 3.70
CA MET A 356 14.56 -29.27 3.18
C MET A 356 16.02 -29.27 3.63
N SER A 357 16.62 -28.09 3.75
CA SER A 357 18.03 -27.95 4.15
C SER A 357 18.20 -26.74 5.07
N ARG A 358 18.98 -26.89 6.13
CA ARG A 358 19.37 -25.78 7.00
C ARG A 358 20.15 -24.71 6.22
N ASP A 359 21.00 -25.12 5.27
CA ASP A 359 21.84 -24.22 4.48
C ASP A 359 21.00 -23.40 3.46
N LEU A 360 19.88 -23.94 2.95
CA LEU A 360 19.00 -23.23 2.00
C LEU A 360 17.89 -22.42 2.68
N ARG A 361 17.52 -22.75 3.92
CA ARG A 361 16.41 -22.11 4.61
C ARG A 361 16.50 -20.57 4.66
N PRO A 362 17.64 -19.94 5.00
CA PRO A 362 17.73 -18.48 5.04
C PRO A 362 17.55 -17.86 3.66
N LEU A 363 18.14 -18.47 2.63
CA LEU A 363 18.05 -18.04 1.24
C LEU A 363 16.60 -18.07 0.74
N LEU A 364 15.90 -19.19 0.92
CA LEU A 364 14.53 -19.36 0.45
C LEU A 364 13.52 -18.46 1.15
N ARG A 365 13.69 -18.20 2.46
CA ARG A 365 12.83 -17.26 3.20
C ARG A 365 13.01 -15.81 2.74
N ARG A 366 14.24 -15.42 2.45
CA ARG A 366 14.57 -14.10 1.90
C ARG A 366 13.96 -13.93 0.51
N PHE A 367 14.13 -14.94 -0.35
CA PHE A 367 13.53 -14.96 -1.69
C PHE A 367 11.99 -14.89 -1.64
N GLU A 368 11.35 -15.70 -0.79
CA GLU A 368 9.90 -15.64 -0.53
C GLU A 368 9.46 -14.22 -0.11
N THR A 369 10.19 -13.58 0.79
CA THR A 369 9.88 -12.22 1.27
C THR A 369 10.01 -11.19 0.16
N ALA A 370 11.08 -11.27 -0.65
CA ALA A 370 11.28 -10.38 -1.79
C ALA A 370 10.16 -10.51 -2.82
N LEU A 371 9.78 -11.74 -3.20
CA LEU A 371 8.69 -11.94 -4.15
C LEU A 371 7.34 -11.45 -3.62
N ARG A 372 7.09 -11.54 -2.31
CA ARG A 372 5.87 -10.97 -1.71
C ARG A 372 5.74 -9.46 -1.90
N ASN A 373 6.84 -8.69 -1.83
CA ASN A 373 6.76 -7.24 -2.09
C ASN A 373 6.18 -6.93 -3.48
N VAL A 374 6.44 -7.80 -4.45
CA VAL A 374 5.92 -7.66 -5.82
C VAL A 374 4.43 -8.02 -5.86
N VAL A 375 4.07 -9.16 -5.25
CA VAL A 375 2.68 -9.63 -5.16
C VAL A 375 1.78 -8.61 -4.44
N ASP A 376 2.25 -8.05 -3.33
CA ASP A 376 1.53 -7.03 -2.55
C ASP A 376 1.16 -5.80 -3.42
N GLY A 377 1.97 -5.49 -4.43
CA GLY A 377 1.73 -4.38 -5.36
C GLY A 377 0.61 -4.62 -6.36
N GLN A 378 0.30 -5.89 -6.69
CA GLN A 378 -0.67 -6.24 -7.72
C GLN A 378 -2.06 -5.70 -7.42
N ASP A 379 -2.47 -5.67 -6.15
CA ASP A 379 -3.78 -5.18 -5.74
C ASP A 379 -3.99 -3.69 -6.08
N LEU A 380 -2.92 -2.89 -6.16
CA LEU A 380 -3.02 -1.50 -6.61
C LEU A 380 -3.36 -1.45 -8.11
N ILE A 381 -2.66 -2.27 -8.91
CA ILE A 381 -2.86 -2.38 -10.36
C ILE A 381 -4.27 -2.90 -10.67
N ASP A 382 -4.70 -3.96 -9.98
CA ASP A 382 -6.07 -4.48 -10.12
C ASP A 382 -7.11 -3.42 -9.74
N GLY A 383 -6.80 -2.57 -8.76
CA GLY A 383 -7.63 -1.44 -8.36
C GLY A 383 -7.80 -0.34 -9.42
N TRP A 384 -7.06 -0.39 -10.54
CA TRP A 384 -7.23 0.53 -11.67
C TRP A 384 -8.31 0.05 -12.65
N GLU A 385 -8.59 -1.25 -12.72
CA GLU A 385 -9.55 -1.83 -13.68
C GLU A 385 -10.97 -1.24 -13.55
N PRO A 386 -11.56 -1.09 -12.34
CA PRO A 386 -12.90 -0.48 -12.23
C PRO A 386 -12.94 0.98 -12.69
N LEU A 387 -11.86 1.74 -12.47
CA LEU A 387 -11.74 3.13 -12.92
C LEU A 387 -11.62 3.19 -14.44
N LEU A 388 -10.83 2.28 -15.01
CA LEU A 388 -10.66 2.12 -16.44
C LEU A 388 -11.98 1.75 -17.13
N GLU A 389 -12.76 0.83 -16.56
CA GLU A 389 -14.10 0.50 -17.04
C GLU A 389 -15.06 1.69 -16.95
N GLY A 390 -14.99 2.47 -15.88
CA GLY A 390 -15.77 3.70 -15.71
C GLY A 390 -15.46 4.73 -16.81
N ALA A 391 -14.17 4.91 -17.13
CA ALA A 391 -13.72 5.75 -18.24
C ALA A 391 -14.18 5.19 -19.59
N ALA A 392 -14.01 3.88 -19.83
CA ALA A 392 -14.37 3.21 -21.07
C ALA A 392 -15.88 3.25 -21.37
N LYS A 393 -16.74 3.10 -20.36
CA LYS A 393 -18.21 3.20 -20.52
C LYS A 393 -18.67 4.59 -21.00
N ARG A 394 -17.89 5.64 -20.70
CA ARG A 394 -18.17 7.01 -21.15
C ARG A 394 -17.59 7.32 -22.53
N LEU A 395 -16.76 6.42 -23.07
CA LEU A 395 -16.04 6.53 -24.34
C LEU A 395 -16.19 5.21 -25.14
N PRO A 396 -17.36 4.95 -25.74
CA PRO A 396 -17.73 3.63 -26.30
C PRO A 396 -16.82 3.11 -27.43
N SER A 397 -15.99 3.97 -28.04
CA SER A 397 -14.95 3.58 -29.00
C SER A 397 -13.82 2.74 -28.39
N LEU A 398 -13.70 2.69 -27.05
CA LEU A 398 -12.68 1.96 -26.28
C LEU A 398 -12.97 0.46 -26.05
N GLU A 399 -14.15 -0.04 -26.42
CA GLU A 399 -14.48 -1.47 -26.35
C GLU A 399 -13.93 -2.28 -27.54
N VAL A 400 -13.50 -1.62 -28.63
CA VAL A 400 -13.31 -2.28 -29.94
C VAL A 400 -11.84 -2.48 -30.34
N ALA A 401 -10.87 -1.91 -29.62
CA ALA A 401 -9.45 -2.13 -29.90
C ALA A 401 -8.93 -3.38 -29.16
N THR A 402 -9.34 -4.57 -29.64
CA THR A 402 -8.70 -5.87 -29.33
C THR A 402 -7.40 -6.04 -30.08
#